data_AF-A0A940QEN2-F1
#
_entry.id   AF-A0A940QEN2-F1
#
_cell.length_a   1.000
_cell.length_b   1.000
_cell.length_c   1.000
_cell.angle_alpha   90.00
_cell.angle_beta   90.00
_cell.angle_gamma   90.00
#
_symmetry.space_group_name_H-M   'P 1'
#
loop_
_entity.id
_entity.type
_entity.pdbx_description
1 polymer ?
#
loop_
_entity_poly.entity_id
_entity_poly.type
_entity_poly.pdbx_seq_one_letter_code
_entity_poly.pdbx_strand_id
1 'polypeptide(L)'
;MYSLKYNTPEEFVIAECSKNKGTQNNVMLRDLVTEADALKIEVSKSITKKELVKLIIEKIGAKALAEKYKVGISSYHWQQKFGITNEQVRKLARKGFIQVTGKERFRIYGETRYANLYDVFQFFELTIEDVQKWLSESKRK
;
A
#
# COMPACT_ATOMS: atom_id res chain seq x y z
N MET A 1 -13.32 9.54 14.72
CA MET A 1 -12.65 8.23 14.55
C MET A 1 -12.06 8.23 13.16
N TYR A 2 -10.74 8.09 13.03
CA TYR A 2 -10.11 8.04 11.72
C TYR A 2 -10.51 6.74 11.02
N SER A 3 -11.11 6.84 9.83
CA SER A 3 -11.52 5.68 9.04
C SER A 3 -10.84 5.77 7.68
N LEU A 4 -9.99 4.78 7.39
CA LEU A 4 -9.56 4.54 6.02
C LEU A 4 -10.83 4.21 5.21
N LYS A 5 -10.93 4.65 3.96
CA LYS A 5 -12.12 4.37 3.12
C LYS A 5 -12.38 2.87 2.90
N TYR A 6 -11.42 2.01 3.25
CA TYR A 6 -11.42 0.58 2.98
C TYR A 6 -11.25 -0.19 4.30
N ASN A 7 -12.00 -1.28 4.45
CA ASN A 7 -12.05 -2.05 5.68
C ASN A 7 -11.08 -3.25 5.64
N THR A 8 -10.63 -3.65 4.46
CA THR A 8 -9.68 -4.75 4.28
C THR A 8 -8.45 -4.32 3.47
N PRO A 9 -7.30 -4.99 3.67
CA PRO A 9 -6.11 -4.76 2.85
C PRO A 9 -6.36 -5.07 1.37
N GLU A 10 -7.19 -6.06 1.06
CA GLU A 10 -7.54 -6.45 -0.31
C GLU A 10 -8.33 -5.36 -1.03
N GLU A 11 -9.35 -4.79 -0.37
CA GLU A 11 -10.11 -3.66 -0.90
C GLU A 11 -9.21 -2.46 -1.20
N PHE A 12 -8.26 -2.18 -0.30
CA PHE A 12 -7.28 -1.11 -0.50
C PHE A 12 -6.40 -1.37 -1.73
N VAL A 13 -5.84 -2.57 -1.84
CA VAL A 13 -4.97 -2.95 -2.97
C VAL A 13 -5.74 -2.90 -4.29
N ILE A 14 -6.96 -3.44 -4.34
CA ILE A 14 -7.83 -3.36 -5.51
C ILE A 14 -8.02 -1.90 -5.91
N ALA A 15 -8.37 -1.04 -4.96
CA ALA A 15 -8.62 0.36 -5.23
C ALA A 15 -7.36 1.09 -5.73
N GLU A 16 -6.21 0.92 -5.08
CA GLU A 16 -4.95 1.57 -5.47
C GLU A 16 -4.45 1.11 -6.84
N CYS A 17 -4.53 -0.19 -7.15
CA CYS A 17 -4.16 -0.72 -8.46
C CYS A 17 -5.14 -0.27 -9.55
N SER A 18 -6.42 -0.10 -9.21
CA SER A 18 -7.47 0.32 -10.16
C SER A 18 -7.51 1.81 -10.43
N LYS A 19 -6.85 2.65 -9.60
CA LYS A 19 -6.85 4.11 -9.79
C LYS A 19 -6.28 4.50 -11.15
N ASN A 20 -6.85 5.59 -11.68
CA ASN A 20 -6.34 6.27 -12.86
C ASN A 20 -5.88 7.69 -12.49
N LYS A 21 -4.63 7.82 -12.08
CA LYS A 21 -3.86 9.06 -11.83
C LYS A 21 -3.00 9.46 -13.06
N GLY A 22 -3.32 8.98 -14.26
CA GLY A 22 -2.53 9.25 -15.47
C GLY A 22 -1.09 8.71 -15.38
N THR A 23 -0.08 9.58 -15.51
CA THR A 23 1.34 9.19 -15.43
C THR A 23 1.82 8.85 -14.02
N GLN A 24 0.98 9.06 -12.99
CA GLN A 24 1.25 8.69 -11.59
C GLN A 24 0.50 7.41 -11.19
N ASN A 25 0.06 6.61 -12.17
CA ASN A 25 -0.55 5.32 -11.89
C ASN A 25 0.44 4.39 -11.18
N ASN A 26 0.00 3.77 -10.08
CA ASN A 26 0.77 2.71 -9.42
C ASN A 26 1.00 1.53 -10.38
N VAL A 27 -0.01 1.25 -11.22
CA VAL A 27 0.00 0.15 -12.20
C VAL A 27 -0.66 0.61 -13.49
N MET A 28 -0.03 0.38 -14.65
CA MET A 28 -0.71 0.59 -15.93
C MET A 28 -1.55 -0.63 -16.33
N LEU A 29 -2.62 -0.41 -17.11
CA LEU A 29 -3.47 -1.50 -17.58
C LEU A 29 -2.66 -2.54 -18.38
N ARG A 30 -1.74 -2.09 -19.23
CA ARG A 30 -0.86 -2.98 -20.00
C ARG A 30 -0.06 -3.94 -19.12
N ASP A 31 0.41 -3.47 -17.97
CA ASP A 31 1.25 -4.26 -17.06
C ASP A 31 0.40 -5.35 -16.39
N LEU A 32 -0.87 -5.05 -16.09
CA LEU A 32 -1.83 -6.04 -15.57
C LEU A 32 -2.23 -7.07 -16.64
N VAL A 33 -2.35 -6.66 -17.90
CA VAL A 33 -2.64 -7.59 -19.00
C VAL A 33 -1.48 -8.57 -19.20
N THR A 34 -0.25 -8.08 -19.26
CA THR A 34 0.94 -8.94 -19.32
C THR A 34 1.02 -9.90 -18.14
N GLU A 35 0.63 -9.44 -16.94
CA GLU A 35 0.58 -10.30 -15.75
C GLU A 35 -0.49 -11.38 -15.87
N ALA A 36 -1.68 -11.02 -16.34
CA ALA A 36 -2.76 -11.97 -16.54
C ALA A 36 -2.41 -13.02 -17.61
N ASP A 37 -1.76 -12.60 -18.70
CA ASP A 37 -1.25 -13.50 -19.74
C ASP A 37 -0.21 -14.48 -19.16
N ALA A 38 0.74 -13.99 -18.35
CA ALA A 38 1.73 -14.82 -17.67
C ALA A 38 1.10 -15.83 -16.70
N LEU A 39 0.01 -15.44 -16.04
CA LEU A 39 -0.79 -16.29 -15.14
C LEU A 39 -1.80 -17.17 -15.88
N LYS A 40 -1.83 -17.13 -17.22
CA LYS A 40 -2.78 -17.86 -18.08
C LYS A 40 -4.25 -17.60 -17.70
N ILE A 41 -4.56 -16.36 -17.33
CA ILE A 41 -5.92 -15.90 -17.08
C ILE A 41 -6.52 -15.47 -18.42
N GLU A 42 -7.67 -16.02 -18.80
CA GLU A 42 -8.38 -15.56 -19.98
C GLU A 42 -8.98 -14.18 -19.73
N VAL A 43 -8.47 -13.17 -20.44
CA VAL A 43 -8.91 -11.79 -20.31
C VAL A 43 -9.83 -11.42 -21.46
N SER A 44 -11.06 -10.97 -21.16
CA SER A 44 -11.97 -10.45 -22.18
C SER A 44 -11.52 -9.08 -22.68
N LYS A 45 -11.78 -8.77 -23.96
CA LYS A 45 -11.43 -7.45 -24.55
C LYS A 45 -12.13 -6.26 -23.89
N SER A 46 -13.23 -6.51 -23.18
CA SER A 46 -14.04 -5.49 -22.49
C SER A 46 -13.81 -5.44 -20.98
N ILE A 47 -12.85 -6.19 -20.44
CA ILE A 47 -12.62 -6.23 -19.00
C ILE A 47 -12.26 -4.84 -18.47
N THR A 48 -12.80 -4.48 -17.30
CA THR A 48 -12.35 -3.27 -16.62
C THR A 48 -11.04 -3.51 -15.88
N LYS A 49 -10.24 -2.46 -15.69
CA LYS A 49 -9.00 -2.53 -14.89
C LYS A 49 -9.24 -3.12 -13.50
N LYS A 50 -10.38 -2.79 -12.88
CA LYS A 50 -10.75 -3.27 -11.55
C LYS A 50 -11.04 -4.77 -11.53
N GLU A 51 -11.78 -5.27 -12.53
CA GLU A 51 -12.06 -6.71 -12.66
C GLU A 51 -10.77 -7.49 -12.93
N LEU A 52 -9.90 -6.99 -13.81
CA LEU A 52 -8.61 -7.61 -14.07
C LEU A 52 -7.76 -7.73 -12.81
N VAL A 53 -7.69 -6.67 -11.99
CA VAL A 53 -7.00 -6.70 -10.70
C VAL A 53 -7.60 -7.77 -9.76
N LYS A 54 -8.93 -7.89 -9.69
CA LYS A 54 -9.58 -8.93 -8.87
C LYS A 54 -9.19 -10.34 -9.30
N LEU A 55 -9.23 -10.63 -10.60
CA LEU A 55 -8.83 -11.94 -11.14
C LEU A 55 -7.37 -12.28 -10.82
N ILE A 56 -6.48 -11.29 -10.93
CA ILE A 56 -5.08 -11.49 -10.56
C ILE A 56 -4.95 -11.75 -9.05
N ILE A 57 -5.67 -11.00 -8.21
CA ILE A 57 -5.67 -11.21 -6.76
C ILE A 57 -6.20 -12.60 -6.39
N GLU A 58 -7.23 -13.10 -7.06
CA GLU A 58 -7.74 -14.46 -6.83
C GLU A 58 -6.70 -15.54 -7.13
N LYS A 59 -5.73 -15.27 -8.02
CA LYS A 59 -4.67 -16.22 -8.41
C LYS A 59 -3.41 -16.13 -7.57
N ILE A 60 -2.88 -14.92 -7.36
CA ILE A 60 -1.58 -14.71 -6.67
C ILE A 60 -1.71 -14.14 -5.26
N GLY A 61 -2.91 -13.70 -4.88
CA GLY A 61 -3.17 -13.01 -3.62
C GLY A 61 -2.88 -11.50 -3.67
N ALA A 62 -3.60 -10.75 -2.85
CA ALA A 62 -3.45 -9.29 -2.78
C ALA A 62 -2.06 -8.86 -2.26
N LYS A 63 -1.43 -9.68 -1.41
CA LYS A 63 -0.11 -9.39 -0.84
C LYS A 63 0.99 -9.38 -1.90
N ALA A 64 1.05 -10.43 -2.71
CA ALA A 64 2.01 -10.52 -3.82
C ALA A 64 1.82 -9.37 -4.81
N LEU A 65 0.57 -9.02 -5.12
CA LEU A 65 0.27 -7.89 -6.00
C LEU A 65 0.73 -6.54 -5.41
N ALA A 66 0.48 -6.32 -4.12
CA ALA A 66 0.87 -5.10 -3.43
C ALA A 66 2.40 -4.94 -3.37
N GLU A 67 3.12 -6.02 -3.07
CA GLU A 67 4.58 -6.04 -3.06
C GLU A 67 5.15 -5.75 -4.46
N LYS A 68 4.63 -6.42 -5.50
CA LYS A 68 5.08 -6.26 -6.88
C LYS A 68 4.95 -4.82 -7.37
N TYR A 69 3.79 -4.20 -7.12
CA TYR A 69 3.49 -2.84 -7.56
C TYR A 69 3.78 -1.76 -6.52
N LYS A 70 4.48 -2.12 -5.45
CA LYS A 70 4.91 -1.21 -4.39
C LYS A 70 3.75 -0.39 -3.78
N VAL A 71 2.57 -1.01 -3.72
CA VAL A 71 1.36 -0.41 -3.16
C VAL A 71 1.50 -0.39 -1.65
N GLY A 72 1.37 0.79 -1.06
CA GLY A 72 1.52 0.97 0.37
C GLY A 72 0.70 2.14 0.92
N ILE A 73 0.66 2.21 2.25
CA ILE A 73 -0.06 3.23 3.01
C ILE A 73 0.90 4.37 3.34
N SER A 74 0.45 5.62 3.16
CA SER A 74 1.30 6.78 3.47
C SER A 74 1.47 6.98 4.98
N SER A 75 2.58 7.62 5.38
CA SER A 75 2.84 7.92 6.79
C SER A 75 1.72 8.69 7.50
N TYR A 76 0.94 9.49 6.77
CA TYR A 76 -0.21 10.21 7.35
C TYR A 76 -1.24 9.24 7.92
N HIS A 77 -1.58 8.20 7.17
CA HIS A 77 -2.60 7.24 7.57
C HIS A 77 -2.15 6.42 8.80
N TRP A 78 -0.86 6.10 8.90
CA TRP A 78 -0.27 5.50 10.11
C TRP A 78 -0.36 6.40 11.33
N GLN A 79 -0.01 7.69 11.18
CA GLN A 79 -0.10 8.65 12.28
C GLN A 79 -1.52 8.74 12.84
N GLN A 80 -2.51 8.80 11.94
CA GLN A 80 -3.92 8.90 12.33
C GLN A 80 -4.47 7.61 12.95
N LYS A 81 -4.14 6.43 12.41
CA LYS A 81 -4.61 5.15 12.98
C LYS A 81 -4.03 4.88 14.36
N PHE A 82 -2.72 5.06 14.52
CA PHE A 82 -1.99 4.62 15.72
C PHE A 82 -1.75 5.74 16.75
N GLY A 83 -2.13 6.99 16.43
CA GLY A 83 -1.91 8.13 17.31
C GLY A 83 -0.42 8.44 17.54
N ILE A 84 0.40 8.30 16.49
CA ILE A 84 1.86 8.46 16.54
C ILE A 84 2.33 9.60 15.63
N THR A 85 3.55 10.09 15.84
CA THR A 85 4.16 11.13 15.00
C THR A 85 4.84 10.55 13.76
N ASN A 86 5.08 11.39 12.75
CA ASN A 86 5.82 10.98 11.55
C ASN A 86 7.22 10.41 11.87
N GLU A 87 7.89 10.99 12.87
CA GLU A 87 9.19 10.52 13.32
C GLU A 87 9.12 9.13 13.93
N GLN A 88 8.06 8.84 14.70
CA GLN A 88 7.81 7.51 15.24
C GLN A 88 7.53 6.51 14.11
N VAL A 89 6.73 6.85 13.10
CA VAL A 89 6.54 6.00 11.90
C VAL A 89 7.89 5.67 11.24
N ARG A 90 8.74 6.69 11.04
CA ARG A 90 10.09 6.50 10.50
C ARG A 90 10.97 5.67 11.43
N LYS A 91 10.81 5.76 12.75
CA LYS A 91 11.55 4.94 13.74
C LYS A 91 11.13 3.48 13.64
N LEU A 92 9.83 3.18 13.56
CA LEU A 92 9.30 1.84 13.37
C LEU A 92 9.91 1.19 12.13
N ALA A 93 9.93 1.92 11.01
CA ALA A 93 10.50 1.42 9.77
C ALA A 93 12.03 1.25 9.81
N ARG A 94 12.76 2.24 10.35
CA ARG A 94 14.22 2.16 10.50
C ARG A 94 14.67 1.00 11.37
N LYS A 95 13.86 0.59 12.34
CA LYS A 95 14.14 -0.54 13.25
C LYS A 95 13.52 -1.86 12.76
N GLY A 96 12.93 -1.88 11.57
CA GLY A 96 12.39 -3.09 10.94
C GLY A 96 11.07 -3.59 11.51
N PHE A 97 10.38 -2.81 12.36
CA PHE A 97 9.08 -3.21 12.90
C PHE A 97 7.95 -3.13 11.85
N ILE A 98 8.03 -2.12 10.97
CA ILE A 98 7.18 -2.03 9.78
C ILE A 98 8.04 -1.95 8.53
N GLN A 99 7.53 -2.47 7.42
CA GLN A 99 8.23 -2.50 6.15
C GLN A 99 7.86 -1.31 5.27
N VAL A 100 8.85 -0.79 4.55
CA VAL A 100 8.66 0.20 3.49
C VAL A 100 8.44 -0.56 2.18
N THR A 101 7.26 -0.40 1.59
CA THR A 101 6.85 -1.10 0.36
C THR A 101 7.17 -0.29 -0.89
N GLY A 102 7.19 1.05 -0.76
CA GLY A 102 7.39 1.91 -1.91
C GLY A 102 7.66 3.37 -1.55
N LYS A 103 7.64 4.22 -2.57
CA LYS A 103 7.68 5.67 -2.43
C LYS A 103 6.62 6.29 -3.31
N GLU A 104 5.83 7.20 -2.75
CA GLU A 104 4.90 8.03 -3.50
C GLU A 104 5.61 9.33 -3.91
N ARG A 105 5.46 9.69 -5.18
CA ARG A 105 5.95 10.94 -5.75
C ARG A 105 4.87 12.01 -5.64
N PHE A 106 5.23 13.19 -5.16
CA PHE A 106 4.34 14.34 -5.10
C PHE A 106 5.12 15.62 -5.41
N ARG A 107 4.42 16.67 -5.85
CA ARG A 107 5.03 17.94 -6.26
C ARG A 107 4.67 19.03 -5.26
N ILE A 108 5.69 19.72 -4.73
CA ILE A 108 5.52 20.85 -3.80
C ILE A 108 6.46 21.96 -4.26
N TYR A 109 5.93 23.18 -4.38
CA TYR A 109 6.68 24.37 -4.81
C TYR A 109 7.49 24.16 -6.10
N GLY A 110 6.91 23.47 -7.09
CA GLY A 110 7.57 23.17 -8.36
C GLY A 110 8.55 22.00 -8.31
N GLU A 111 8.97 21.55 -7.13
CA GLU A 111 9.92 20.46 -6.92
C GLU A 111 9.25 19.10 -6.74
N THR A 112 9.92 18.05 -7.24
CA THR A 112 9.49 16.67 -7.02
C THR A 112 10.03 16.17 -5.69
N ARG A 113 9.12 15.72 -4.82
CA ARG A 113 9.43 15.11 -3.52
C ARG A 113 8.93 13.67 -3.48
N TYR A 114 9.49 12.89 -2.56
CA TYR A 114 9.16 11.49 -2.36
C TYR A 114 8.86 11.21 -0.89
N ALA A 115 7.80 10.45 -0.63
CA ALA A 115 7.43 9.98 0.68
C ALA A 115 7.38 8.46 0.70
N ASN A 116 7.89 7.84 1.77
CA ASN A 116 7.79 6.40 1.93
C ASN A 116 6.32 5.97 2.07
N LEU A 117 6.00 4.87 1.40
CA LEU A 117 4.81 4.08 1.61
C LEU A 117 5.17 2.84 2.42
N TYR A 118 4.33 2.48 3.36
CA TYR A 118 4.54 1.36 4.28
C TYR A 118 3.56 0.23 3.97
N ASP A 119 3.86 -0.95 4.46
CA ASP A 119 3.11 -2.15 4.13
C ASP A 119 1.61 -2.06 4.50
N VAL A 120 0.76 -2.40 3.52
CA VAL A 120 -0.70 -2.38 3.68
C VAL A 120 -1.15 -3.44 4.68
N PHE A 121 -0.59 -4.64 4.62
CA PHE A 121 -1.04 -5.76 5.45
C PHE A 121 -0.70 -5.51 6.91
N GLN A 122 0.53 -5.07 7.20
CA GLN A 122 0.92 -4.63 8.53
C GLN A 122 0.06 -3.48 9.05
N PHE A 123 -0.34 -2.55 8.17
CA PHE A 123 -1.24 -1.47 8.56
C PHE A 123 -2.59 -2.00 9.05
N PHE A 124 -3.16 -3.03 8.41
CA PHE A 124 -4.45 -3.60 8.81
C PHE A 124 -4.33 -4.59 9.98
N GLU A 125 -3.24 -5.36 10.05
CA GLU A 125 -2.99 -6.38 11.08
C GLU A 125 -2.65 -5.78 12.45
N LEU A 126 -1.83 -4.72 12.48
CA LEU A 126 -1.37 -4.14 13.75
C LEU A 126 -2.49 -3.39 14.48
N THR A 127 -2.48 -3.55 15.80
CA THR A 127 -3.33 -2.81 16.74
C THR A 127 -2.60 -1.57 17.27
N ILE A 128 -3.35 -0.68 17.94
CA ILE A 128 -2.77 0.51 18.59
C ILE A 128 -1.85 0.06 19.72
N GLU A 129 -2.27 -0.95 20.47
CA GLU A 129 -1.56 -1.54 21.58
C GLU A 129 -0.19 -2.09 21.15
N ASP A 130 -0.13 -2.82 20.03
CA ASP A 130 1.13 -3.39 19.50
C ASP A 130 2.16 -2.30 19.22
N VAL A 131 1.73 -1.23 18.53
CA VAL A 131 2.60 -0.13 18.13
C VAL A 131 3.06 0.67 19.35
N GLN A 132 2.15 0.97 20.28
CA GLN A 132 2.48 1.73 21.48
C GLN A 132 3.39 0.93 22.43
N LYS A 133 3.13 -0.36 22.59
CA LYS A 133 4.00 -1.28 23.35
C LYS A 133 5.40 -1.29 22.76
N TRP A 134 5.54 -1.53 21.46
CA TRP A 134 6.85 -1.52 20.80
C TRP A 134 7.56 -0.18 20.98
N LEU A 135 6.84 0.95 20.83
CA LEU A 135 7.41 2.27 21.01
C LEU A 135 7.91 2.50 22.45
N SER A 136 7.16 2.03 23.45
CA SER A 136 7.55 2.13 24.87
C SER A 136 8.80 1.30 25.20
N GLU A 137 8.89 0.07 24.67
CA GLU A 137 10.04 -0.82 24.84
C GLU A 137 11.28 -0.28 24.11
N SER A 138 11.09 0.32 22.94
CA SER A 138 12.15 0.94 22.13
C SER A 138 12.73 2.23 22.73
N LYS A 139 12.15 2.76 23.81
CA LYS A 139 12.70 3.90 24.57
C LYS A 139 13.60 3.45 25.72
N ARG A 140 13.48 2.18 26.15
CA ARG A 140 14.23 1.60 27.26
C ARG A 140 15.55 0.95 26.83
N LYS A 141 15.77 0.83 25.52
CA LYS A 141 17.00 0.37 24.87
C LYS A 141 17.66 1.55 24.18
#